data_AF-A0A392NLT1-F1
#
_entry.id   AF-A0A392NLT1-F1
#
_cell.length_a   1.000
_cell.length_b   1.000
_cell.length_c   1.000
_cell.angle_alpha   90.00
_cell.angle_beta   90.00
_cell.angle_gamma   90.00
#
_symmetry.space_group_name_H-M   'P 1'
#
loop_
_entity.id
_entity.type
_entity.pdbx_description
1 polymer ?
#
loop_
_entity_poly.entity_id
_entity_poly.type
_entity_poly.pdbx_seq_one_letter_code
_entity_poly.pdbx_strand_id
1 'polypeptide(L)'
;REMDLVALSVCLASVVCSSEPPPLRPLGSAAGDGTSLILVSVLERATQLLTDPHAASNYTIRNRSLWQASFDEFFALLTKYCVSKYDSIVQAFLAQGASNMAVIGPDVARAISREMPVELLHASLPHTDDRQKKILLDFAQRSVVGYNSNSGGNGHQVNSQSVMR
;
A
#
# COMPACT_ATOMS: atom_id res chain seq x y z
N ARG A 1 7.44 7.70 29.07
CA ARG A 1 7.72 9.00 28.41
C ARG A 1 7.14 8.88 27.01
N GLU A 2 6.10 9.64 26.67
CA GLU A 2 5.49 9.57 25.33
C GLU A 2 6.35 10.36 24.33
N MET A 3 6.44 9.87 23.08
CA MET A 3 7.21 10.52 22.01
C MET A 3 6.48 11.78 21.52
N ASP A 4 7.24 12.83 21.22
CA ASP A 4 6.74 14.05 20.59
C ASP A 4 6.80 13.96 19.06
N LEU A 5 6.18 14.94 18.37
CA LEU A 5 6.07 14.92 16.91
C LEU A 5 7.44 14.89 16.21
N VAL A 6 8.47 15.51 16.80
CA VAL A 6 9.83 15.50 16.25
C VAL A 6 10.43 14.11 16.34
N ALA A 7 10.35 13.45 17.50
CA ALA A 7 10.85 12.09 17.68
C ALA A 7 10.13 11.08 16.77
N LEU A 8 8.81 11.23 16.58
CA LEU A 8 8.03 10.42 15.65
C LEU A 8 8.48 10.62 14.19
N SER A 9 8.75 11.87 13.79
CA SER A 9 9.25 12.20 12.45
C SER A 9 10.61 11.53 12.20
N VAL A 10 11.53 11.61 13.16
CA VAL A 10 12.85 10.96 13.08
C VAL A 10 12.71 9.44 13.03
N CYS A 11 11.74 8.85 13.73
CA CYS A 11 11.48 7.42 13.68
C CYS A 11 11.13 6.96 12.25
N LEU A 12 10.22 7.67 11.55
CA LEU A 12 9.91 7.39 10.15
C LEU A 12 11.11 7.60 9.22
N ALA A 13 11.80 8.72 9.38
CA ALA A 13 12.99 9.03 8.58
C ALA A 13 14.07 7.94 8.73
N SER A 14 14.26 7.41 9.94
CA SER A 14 15.23 6.34 10.20
C SER A 14 14.90 5.04 9.45
N VAL A 15 13.61 4.73 9.29
CA VAL A 15 13.15 3.58 8.51
C VAL A 15 13.42 3.79 7.02
N VAL A 16 13.15 4.99 6.51
CA VAL A 16 13.42 5.36 5.10
C VAL A 16 14.92 5.35 4.79
N CYS A 17 15.75 5.86 5.72
CA CYS A 17 17.19 5.94 5.55
C CYS A 17 17.93 4.61 5.79
N SER A 18 17.22 3.54 6.16
CA SER A 18 17.85 2.22 6.35
C SER A 18 18.39 1.69 5.01
N SER A 19 19.62 1.16 5.03
CA SER A 19 20.20 0.48 3.86
C SER A 19 19.41 -0.75 3.45
N GLU A 20 18.77 -1.40 4.43
CA GLU A 20 17.83 -2.50 4.22
C GLU A 20 16.51 -2.11 4.91
N PRO A 21 15.52 -1.59 4.16
CA PRO A 21 14.24 -1.23 4.74
C PRO A 21 13.57 -2.45 5.38
N PRO A 22 13.04 -2.32 6.60
CA PRO A 22 12.45 -3.45 7.29
C PRO A 22 11.21 -3.95 6.55
N PRO A 23 10.89 -5.24 6.63
CA PRO A 23 9.73 -5.81 5.97
C PRO A 23 8.43 -5.25 6.58
N LEU A 24 7.60 -4.61 5.75
CA LEU A 24 6.32 -4.03 6.15
C LEU A 24 5.21 -5.09 6.07
N ARG A 25 5.24 -6.08 6.97
CA ARG A 25 4.27 -7.19 6.98
C ARG A 25 2.95 -6.78 7.64
N PRO A 26 1.82 -7.42 7.33
CA PRO A 26 0.60 -7.24 8.12
C PRO A 26 0.77 -7.70 9.57
N LEU A 27 -0.07 -7.16 10.45
CA LEU A 27 -0.09 -7.59 11.84
C LEU A 27 -0.58 -9.05 11.96
N GLY A 28 0.00 -9.81 12.88
CA GLY A 28 -0.24 -11.24 13.03
C GLY A 28 0.51 -12.12 12.00
N SER A 29 1.41 -11.56 11.20
CA SER A 29 2.23 -12.36 10.28
C SER A 29 3.12 -13.37 11.02
N ALA A 30 3.10 -14.64 10.60
CA ALA A 30 3.87 -15.72 11.23
C ALA A 30 5.39 -15.50 11.18
N ALA A 31 5.89 -14.69 10.23
CA ALA A 31 7.30 -14.31 10.13
C ALA A 31 7.69 -13.13 11.04
N GLY A 32 6.76 -12.67 11.89
CA GLY A 32 6.92 -11.53 12.77
C GLY A 32 6.48 -10.21 12.13
N ASP A 33 5.86 -9.36 12.95
CA ASP A 33 5.20 -8.09 12.60
C ASP A 33 5.66 -6.91 13.47
N GLY A 34 6.71 -7.10 14.28
CA GLY A 34 7.17 -6.12 15.27
C GLY A 34 7.48 -4.73 14.68
N THR A 35 8.08 -4.67 13.49
CA THR A 35 8.31 -3.39 12.80
C THR A 35 6.99 -2.70 12.47
N SER A 36 6.04 -3.43 11.88
CA SER A 36 4.73 -2.88 11.51
C SER A 36 3.96 -2.41 12.73
N LEU A 37 4.02 -3.15 13.84
CA LEU A 37 3.39 -2.77 15.11
C LEU A 37 3.95 -1.43 15.64
N ILE A 38 5.27 -1.26 15.60
CA ILE A 38 5.93 0.00 16.01
C ILE A 38 5.50 1.14 15.08
N LEU A 39 5.50 0.92 13.76
CA LEU A 39 5.13 1.94 12.78
C LEU A 39 3.66 2.35 12.89
N VAL A 40 2.75 1.39 13.10
CA VAL A 40 1.33 1.68 13.40
C VAL A 40 1.23 2.54 14.66
N SER A 41 1.93 2.16 15.73
CA SER A 41 1.93 2.94 16.98
C SER A 41 2.47 4.37 16.79
N VAL A 42 3.48 4.56 15.93
CA VAL A 42 4.03 5.87 15.58
C VAL A 42 3.01 6.73 14.85
N LEU A 43 2.32 6.16 13.85
CA LEU A 43 1.30 6.85 13.06
C LEU A 43 0.07 7.21 13.91
N GLU A 44 -0.41 6.27 14.73
CA GLU A 44 -1.53 6.50 15.65
C GLU A 44 -1.19 7.58 16.67
N ARG A 45 0.02 7.56 17.22
CA ARG A 45 0.48 8.60 18.13
C ARG A 45 0.54 9.96 17.44
N ALA A 46 1.05 10.03 16.22
CA ALA A 46 1.05 11.28 15.47
C ALA A 46 -0.38 11.78 15.21
N THR A 47 -1.34 10.88 14.93
CA THR A 47 -2.75 11.25 14.78
C THR A 47 -3.27 11.89 16.07
N GLN A 48 -3.00 11.30 17.23
CA GLN A 48 -3.41 11.88 18.52
C GLN A 48 -2.85 13.30 18.70
N LEU A 49 -1.56 13.49 18.43
CA LEU A 49 -0.89 14.79 18.62
C LEU A 49 -1.37 15.88 17.65
N LEU A 50 -1.70 15.50 16.41
CA LEU A 50 -2.10 16.45 15.37
C LEU A 50 -3.60 16.78 15.40
N THR A 51 -4.42 15.90 15.97
CA THR A 51 -5.88 16.07 16.07
C THR A 51 -6.34 16.63 17.42
N ASP A 52 -5.55 16.48 18.49
CA ASP A 52 -5.86 17.07 19.80
C ASP A 52 -5.81 18.61 19.71
N PRO A 53 -6.95 19.32 19.86
CA PRO A 53 -6.99 20.78 19.78
C PRO A 53 -6.10 21.48 20.82
N HIS A 54 -5.86 20.84 21.98
CA HIS A 54 -5.05 21.38 23.07
C HIS A 54 -3.54 21.17 22.85
N ALA A 55 -3.14 20.13 22.11
CA ALA A 55 -1.75 19.87 21.73
C ALA A 55 -1.39 20.50 20.37
N ALA A 56 -2.36 20.61 19.46
CA ALA A 56 -2.16 21.09 18.10
C ALA A 56 -1.59 22.52 18.06
N SER A 57 -2.02 23.42 18.96
CA SER A 57 -1.48 24.78 19.07
C SER A 57 -0.02 24.84 19.52
N ASN A 58 0.50 23.77 20.12
CA ASN A 58 1.84 23.73 20.73
C ASN A 58 2.91 23.25 19.73
N TYR A 59 2.52 22.70 18.58
CA TYR A 59 3.45 22.31 17.54
C TYR A 59 3.72 23.46 16.58
N THR A 60 4.99 23.86 16.50
CA THR A 60 5.43 24.87 15.54
C THR A 60 5.14 24.41 14.11
N ILE A 61 4.96 25.37 13.20
CA ILE A 61 4.82 25.13 11.76
C ILE A 61 5.96 24.23 11.25
N ARG A 62 7.19 24.42 11.78
CA ARG A 62 8.36 23.61 11.46
C ARG A 62 8.21 22.14 11.85
N ASN A 63 7.69 21.85 13.04
CA ASN A 63 7.53 20.48 13.50
C ASN A 63 6.47 19.74 12.66
N ARG A 64 5.40 20.45 12.27
CA ARG A 64 4.38 19.91 11.36
C ARG A 64 4.93 19.67 9.95
N SER A 65 5.74 20.59 9.41
CA SER A 65 6.37 20.40 8.10
C SER A 65 7.38 19.26 8.11
N LEU A 66 8.14 19.09 9.20
CA LEU A 66 9.07 17.97 9.37
C LEU A 66 8.33 16.64 9.41
N TRP A 67 7.22 16.56 10.15
CA TRP A 67 6.36 15.38 10.17
C TRP A 67 5.87 15.04 8.77
N GLN A 68 5.29 16.00 8.06
CA GLN A 68 4.75 15.77 6.72
C GLN A 68 5.83 15.27 5.76
N ALA A 69 7.00 15.92 5.74
CA ALA A 69 8.12 15.49 4.88
C ALA A 69 8.60 14.06 5.21
N SER A 70 8.68 13.72 6.50
CA SER A 70 9.09 12.37 6.93
C SER A 70 8.03 11.32 6.58
N PHE A 71 6.75 11.68 6.73
CA PHE A 71 5.63 10.83 6.35
C PHE A 71 5.57 10.62 4.83
N ASP A 72 5.78 11.66 4.02
CA ASP A 72 5.71 11.56 2.56
C ASP A 72 6.74 10.58 2.00
N GLU A 73 7.97 10.63 2.50
CA GLU A 73 9.04 9.69 2.16
C GLU A 73 8.71 8.26 2.62
N PHE A 74 8.21 8.12 3.85
CA PHE A 74 7.75 6.83 4.35
C PHE A 74 6.58 6.26 3.52
N PHE A 75 5.64 7.10 3.12
CA PHE A 75 4.50 6.70 2.32
C PHE A 75 4.92 6.26 0.91
N ALA A 76 5.93 6.92 0.32
CA ALA A 76 6.54 6.47 -0.93
C ALA A 76 7.17 5.07 -0.78
N LEU A 77 7.86 4.80 0.33
CA LEU A 77 8.40 3.47 0.66
C LEU A 77 7.27 2.43 0.82
N LEU A 78 6.22 2.76 1.59
CA LEU A 78 5.07 1.89 1.85
C LEU A 78 4.32 1.51 0.57
N THR A 79 4.03 2.49 -0.29
CA THR A 79 3.34 2.24 -1.56
C THR A 79 4.20 1.43 -2.53
N LYS A 80 5.52 1.70 -2.59
CA LYS A 80 6.46 0.88 -3.36
C LYS A 80 6.48 -0.58 -2.89
N TYR A 81 6.46 -0.80 -1.57
CA TYR A 81 6.39 -2.14 -1.00
C TYR A 81 5.09 -2.85 -1.42
N CYS A 82 3.94 -2.19 -1.29
CA CYS A 82 2.64 -2.75 -1.65
C CYS A 82 2.57 -3.13 -3.14
N VAL A 83 3.01 -2.25 -4.03
CA VAL A 83 3.06 -2.52 -5.48
C VAL A 83 4.00 -3.68 -5.79
N SER A 84 5.20 -3.69 -5.21
CA SER A 84 6.19 -4.74 -5.44
C SER A 84 5.69 -6.11 -4.98
N LYS A 85 4.99 -6.16 -3.84
CA LYS A 85 4.37 -7.39 -3.32
C LYS A 85 3.23 -7.86 -4.21
N TYR A 86 2.34 -6.95 -4.63
CA TYR A 86 1.27 -7.25 -5.58
C TYR A 86 1.84 -7.87 -6.87
N ASP A 87 2.80 -7.20 -7.51
CA ASP A 87 3.39 -7.64 -8.77
C ASP A 87 4.09 -9.00 -8.60
N SER A 88 4.86 -9.19 -7.52
CA SER A 88 5.52 -10.47 -7.22
C SER A 88 4.53 -11.62 -7.07
N ILE A 89 3.39 -11.40 -6.42
CA ILE A 89 2.35 -12.43 -6.24
C ILE A 89 1.74 -12.76 -7.61
N VAL A 90 1.29 -11.75 -8.36
CA VAL A 90 0.69 -11.95 -9.68
C VAL A 90 1.64 -12.71 -10.61
N GLN A 91 2.92 -12.31 -10.66
CA GLN A 91 3.91 -13.00 -11.48
C GLN A 91 4.15 -14.45 -11.04
N ALA A 92 4.20 -14.71 -9.73
CA ALA A 92 4.36 -16.07 -9.21
C ALA A 92 3.19 -16.99 -9.62
N PHE A 93 1.96 -16.48 -9.65
CA PHE A 93 0.81 -17.24 -10.13
C PHE A 93 0.86 -17.45 -11.64
N LEU A 94 1.16 -16.41 -12.44
CA LEU A 94 1.29 -16.54 -13.90
C LEU A 94 2.37 -17.58 -14.29
N ALA A 95 3.50 -17.60 -13.59
CA ALA A 95 4.59 -18.55 -13.82
C ALA A 95 4.21 -20.01 -13.50
N GLN A 96 3.23 -20.24 -12.62
CA GLN A 96 2.73 -21.58 -12.27
C GLN A 96 1.77 -22.17 -13.32
N GLY A 97 1.67 -21.58 -14.51
CA GLY A 97 0.80 -22.07 -15.58
C GLY A 97 -0.67 -21.67 -15.40
N ALA A 98 -0.93 -20.65 -14.57
CA ALA A 98 -2.22 -20.00 -14.39
C ALA A 98 -2.64 -19.24 -15.66
N SER A 99 -2.87 -19.93 -16.77
CA SER A 99 -3.31 -19.33 -18.03
C SER A 99 -4.75 -18.79 -17.96
N ASN A 100 -5.49 -19.12 -16.89
CA ASN A 100 -6.87 -18.72 -16.69
C ASN A 100 -7.05 -17.95 -15.36
N MET A 101 -6.72 -16.65 -15.39
CA MET A 101 -6.86 -15.74 -14.23
C MET A 101 -8.29 -15.69 -13.65
N ALA A 102 -9.31 -16.04 -14.43
CA ALA A 102 -10.70 -16.09 -13.99
C ALA A 102 -10.99 -17.16 -12.91
N VAL A 103 -10.22 -18.26 -12.91
CA VAL A 103 -10.39 -19.36 -11.92
C VAL A 103 -9.50 -19.16 -10.70
N ILE A 104 -8.35 -18.51 -10.88
CA ILE A 104 -7.29 -18.38 -9.87
C ILE A 104 -7.37 -17.04 -9.13
N GLY A 105 -8.18 -16.10 -9.64
CA GLY A 105 -8.44 -14.80 -9.02
C GLY A 105 -8.71 -14.82 -7.51
N PRO A 106 -9.53 -15.75 -6.97
CA PRO A 106 -9.79 -15.82 -5.53
C PRO A 106 -8.53 -16.18 -4.72
N ASP A 107 -7.67 -17.03 -5.29
CA ASP A 107 -6.42 -17.45 -4.65
C ASP A 107 -5.35 -16.35 -4.73
N VAL A 108 -5.28 -15.62 -5.85
CA VAL A 108 -4.44 -14.41 -5.98
C VAL A 108 -4.88 -13.35 -4.99
N ALA A 109 -6.19 -13.05 -4.92
CA ALA A 109 -6.73 -12.06 -4.00
C ALA A 109 -6.47 -12.43 -2.53
N ARG A 110 -6.60 -13.72 -2.18
CA ARG A 110 -6.26 -14.23 -0.84
C ARG A 110 -4.76 -14.15 -0.54
N ALA A 111 -3.90 -14.41 -1.53
CA ALA A 111 -2.46 -14.27 -1.37
C ALA A 111 -2.07 -12.80 -1.18
N ILE A 112 -2.64 -11.88 -1.97
CA ILE A 112 -2.45 -10.44 -1.83
C ILE A 112 -2.89 -9.98 -0.43
N SER A 113 -4.11 -10.32 0.00
CA SER A 113 -4.62 -9.86 1.29
C SER A 113 -3.81 -10.33 2.50
N ARG A 114 -3.08 -11.45 2.37
CA ARG A 114 -2.18 -11.97 3.41
C ARG A 114 -0.81 -11.28 3.45
N GLU A 115 -0.41 -10.61 2.37
CA GLU A 115 0.89 -9.94 2.25
C GLU A 115 0.80 -8.42 2.35
N MET A 116 -0.39 -7.85 2.13
CA MET A 116 -0.61 -6.40 2.21
C MET A 116 -0.63 -5.92 3.67
N PRO A 117 0.11 -4.84 4.01
CA PRO A 117 0.12 -4.27 5.36
C PRO A 117 -1.10 -3.36 5.60
N VAL A 118 -2.28 -3.95 5.67
CA VAL A 118 -3.56 -3.23 5.73
C VAL A 118 -3.63 -2.30 6.94
N GLU A 119 -3.14 -2.72 8.10
CA GLU A 119 -3.16 -1.92 9.33
C GLU A 119 -2.27 -0.68 9.20
N LEU A 120 -1.13 -0.82 8.54
CA LEU A 120 -0.20 0.28 8.30
C LEU A 120 -0.75 1.28 7.27
N LEU A 121 -1.40 0.77 6.21
CA LEU A 121 -2.12 1.60 5.23
C LEU A 121 -3.26 2.38 5.90
N HIS A 122 -4.03 1.72 6.77
CA HIS A 122 -5.12 2.34 7.51
C HIS A 122 -4.60 3.43 8.47
N ALA A 123 -3.57 3.13 9.27
CA ALA A 123 -2.94 4.09 10.18
C ALA A 123 -2.30 5.28 9.44
N SER A 124 -1.98 5.14 8.15
CA SER A 124 -1.43 6.21 7.32
C SER A 124 -2.50 7.21 6.85
N LEU A 125 -3.79 6.82 6.78
CA LEU A 125 -4.86 7.64 6.21
C LEU A 125 -4.97 9.07 6.79
N PRO A 126 -4.89 9.29 8.12
CA PRO A 126 -5.01 10.64 8.69
C PRO A 126 -3.87 11.60 8.27
N HIS A 127 -2.77 11.05 7.75
CA HIS A 127 -1.56 11.79 7.38
C HIS A 127 -1.45 12.01 5.87
N THR A 128 -2.35 11.41 5.09
CA THR A 128 -2.34 11.51 3.63
C THR A 128 -2.96 12.80 3.11
N ASP A 129 -2.31 13.40 2.11
CA ASP A 129 -2.90 14.43 1.27
C ASP A 129 -3.83 13.83 0.19
N ASP A 130 -4.49 14.68 -0.59
CA ASP A 130 -5.45 14.24 -1.61
C ASP A 130 -4.79 13.44 -2.75
N ARG A 131 -3.51 13.73 -3.05
CA ARG A 131 -2.74 12.98 -4.05
C ARG A 131 -2.44 11.57 -3.56
N GLN A 132 -2.00 11.44 -2.31
CA GLN A 132 -1.70 10.16 -1.67
C GLN A 132 -2.96 9.31 -1.49
N LYS A 133 -4.10 9.90 -1.13
CA LYS A 133 -5.40 9.21 -1.12
C LYS A 133 -5.77 8.64 -2.48
N LYS A 134 -5.53 9.39 -3.55
CA LYS A 134 -5.76 8.89 -4.92
C LYS A 134 -4.90 7.67 -5.24
N ILE A 135 -3.62 7.68 -4.83
CA ILE A 135 -2.73 6.52 -4.98
C ILE A 135 -3.28 5.29 -4.25
N LEU A 136 -3.78 5.46 -3.02
CA LEU A 136 -4.40 4.36 -2.27
C LEU A 136 -5.67 3.84 -2.95
N LEU A 137 -6.50 4.74 -3.48
CA LEU A 137 -7.71 4.36 -4.20
C LEU A 137 -7.39 3.57 -5.47
N ASP A 138 -6.45 4.06 -6.28
CA ASP A 138 -6.01 3.39 -7.51
C ASP A 138 -5.41 2.00 -7.18
N PHE A 139 -4.66 1.89 -6.09
CA PHE A 139 -4.11 0.62 -5.62
C PHE A 139 -5.20 -0.35 -5.13
N ALA A 140 -6.14 0.13 -4.33
CA ALA A 140 -7.27 -0.68 -3.85
C ALA A 140 -8.12 -1.19 -5.02
N GLN A 141 -8.37 -0.33 -6.02
CA GLN A 141 -9.02 -0.72 -7.25
C GLN A 141 -8.22 -1.79 -7.97
N ARG A 142 -6.90 -1.68 -8.15
CA ARG A 142 -6.12 -2.76 -8.80
C ARG A 142 -6.14 -4.08 -8.02
N SER A 143 -6.12 -4.00 -6.69
CA SER A 143 -6.09 -5.17 -5.80
C SER A 143 -7.45 -5.88 -5.70
N VAL A 144 -8.55 -5.15 -5.85
CA VAL A 144 -9.94 -5.68 -5.85
C VAL A 144 -10.45 -5.96 -7.28
N VAL A 145 -9.97 -5.21 -8.27
CA VAL A 145 -10.40 -5.20 -9.68
C VAL A 145 -9.40 -5.94 -10.59
N GLY A 146 -8.63 -6.89 -10.04
CA GLY A 146 -8.18 -8.06 -10.82
C GLY A 146 -9.34 -8.83 -11.50
N TYR A 147 -10.58 -8.37 -11.31
CA TYR A 147 -11.84 -8.91 -11.80
C TYR A 147 -12.52 -8.13 -12.93
N ASN A 148 -12.05 -6.97 -13.41
CA ASN A 148 -12.86 -6.18 -14.37
C ASN A 148 -12.10 -5.41 -15.46
N SER A 149 -11.19 -6.07 -16.17
CA SER A 149 -10.71 -5.63 -17.50
C SER A 149 -11.07 -6.66 -18.59
N ASN A 150 -12.38 -6.97 -18.69
CA ASN A 150 -12.98 -7.30 -19.98
C ASN A 150 -13.45 -5.99 -20.63
N SER A 151 -12.58 -5.37 -21.41
CA SER A 151 -13.01 -4.36 -22.40
C SER A 151 -12.07 -4.40 -23.59
N GLY A 152 -12.47 -5.13 -24.64
CA GLY A 152 -11.78 -5.09 -25.92
C GLY A 152 -12.00 -6.26 -26.88
N GLY A 153 -12.96 -7.15 -26.66
CA GLY A 153 -13.35 -8.16 -27.66
C GLY A 153 -14.49 -7.66 -28.56
N ASN A 154 -14.17 -7.10 -29.73
CA ASN A 154 -14.73 -7.55 -31.03
C ASN A 154 -14.33 -6.60 -32.16
N GLY A 155 -13.57 -7.14 -33.12
CA GLY A 155 -13.24 -6.47 -34.36
C GLY A 155 -12.24 -7.26 -35.22
N HIS A 156 -12.36 -8.59 -35.26
CA HIS A 156 -11.68 -9.40 -36.27
C HIS A 156 -12.73 -10.22 -37.01
N GLN A 157 -13.30 -9.58 -38.02
CA GLN A 157 -14.10 -10.23 -39.06
C GLN A 157 -13.13 -11.03 -39.94
N VAL A 158 -12.91 -12.29 -39.58
CA VAL A 158 -12.14 -13.23 -40.40
C VAL A 158 -13.02 -13.68 -41.57
N ASN A 159 -12.58 -13.24 -42.75
CA ASN A 159 -13.01 -13.67 -44.07
C ASN A 159 -13.00 -15.21 -44.20
N SER A 160 -14.05 -15.78 -44.77
CA SER A 160 -14.04 -17.13 -45.35
C SER A 160 -14.76 -17.07 -46.70
N GLN A 161 -13.99 -17.21 -47.77
CA GLN A 161 -14.49 -17.36 -49.15
C GLN A 161 -14.48 -18.83 -49.59
N SER A 162 -15.36 -19.12 -50.56
CA SER A 162 -15.34 -20.22 -51.57
C SER A 162 -15.96 -21.57 -51.12
N VAL A 163 -16.73 -22.33 -51.91
CA VAL A 163 -16.80 -22.57 -53.38
C VAL A 163 -18.16 -23.20 -53.78
N MET A 164 -18.62 -22.95 -55.02
CA MET A 164 -19.46 -23.77 -55.94
C MET A 164 -20.56 -24.72 -55.41
N ARG A 165 -21.82 -24.45 -55.81
CA ARG A 165 -22.57 -25.31 -56.76
C ARG A 165 -23.77 -24.57 -57.35
#